data_AF-A0A1C4VP84-F1
#
_entry.id   AF-A0A1C4VP84-F1
#
_cell.length_a   1.000
_cell.length_b   1.000
_cell.length_c   1.000
_cell.angle_alpha   90.00
_cell.angle_beta   90.00
_cell.angle_gamma   90.00
#
_symmetry.space_group_name_H-M   'P 1'
#
loop_
_entity.id
_entity.type
_entity.pdbx_description
1 polymer ?
#
loop_
_entity_poly.entity_id
_entity_poly.type
_entity_poly.pdbx_seq_one_letter_code
_entity_poly.pdbx_strand_id
1 'polypeptide(L)'
;MGDLRKPFLLLALLAVALVVGVELGAAALTGGGDASGALRDNAGRLGVELGDVGAVSEPAGRGIGHLALIDVVALWTTGLFCLSLVLPDRVQGRVQGVATLVFSIVLLLVSLVLLIVAFVELTVMVSLFLAPPFGTLAYLAVWGFFPVGDAAVLLGLVLLLKLVWAGLLLAAQPRFLRNKGLVALALTTLLCTVALQFLHGLVPVILVSILDDLGAVVFAVVALIWALVLLIGSIPAIVKAIRTTATTSGRTVR
;
A
#
# COMPACT_ATOMS: atom_id res chain seq x y z
N MET A 1 34.78 7.90 4.88
CA MET A 1 33.50 8.49 4.43
C MET A 1 33.12 7.79 3.14
N GLY A 2 32.11 6.91 3.17
CA GLY A 2 31.89 5.94 2.09
C GLY A 2 31.17 6.51 0.88
N ASP A 3 31.71 6.22 -0.30
CA ASP A 3 31.02 6.39 -1.56
C ASP A 3 29.70 5.61 -1.57
N LEU A 4 28.73 6.09 -2.35
CA LEU A 4 27.44 5.45 -2.51
C LEU A 4 27.63 4.04 -3.09
N ARG A 5 27.22 3.02 -2.34
CA ARG A 5 27.33 1.63 -2.80
C ARG A 5 26.15 1.28 -3.70
N LYS A 6 26.30 1.62 -4.99
CA LYS A 6 25.33 1.42 -6.08
C LYS A 6 24.63 0.04 -6.09
N PRO A 7 25.31 -1.12 -5.92
CA PRO A 7 24.63 -2.41 -6.00
C PRO A 7 23.55 -2.58 -4.92
N PHE A 8 23.81 -2.12 -3.69
CA PHE A 8 22.81 -2.18 -2.61
C PHE A 8 21.61 -1.28 -2.89
N LEU A 9 21.81 -0.12 -3.52
CA LEU A 9 20.71 0.77 -3.89
C LEU A 9 19.82 0.14 -4.98
N LEU A 10 20.41 -0.53 -5.97
CA LEU A 10 19.65 -1.24 -7.02
C LEU A 10 18.89 -2.43 -6.46
N LEU A 11 19.49 -3.19 -5.54
CA LEU A 11 18.80 -4.28 -4.83
C LEU A 11 17.67 -3.74 -3.94
N ALA A 12 17.86 -2.59 -3.31
CA ALA A 12 16.79 -1.94 -2.56
C ALA A 12 15.62 -1.57 -3.49
N LEU A 13 15.90 -1.00 -4.67
CA LEU A 13 14.87 -0.70 -5.66
C LEU A 13 14.10 -1.96 -6.08
N LEU A 14 14.81 -3.07 -6.33
CA LEU A 14 14.18 -4.34 -6.66
C LEU A 14 13.30 -4.86 -5.52
N ALA A 15 13.79 -4.81 -4.28
CA ALA A 15 13.04 -5.26 -3.11
C ALA A 15 11.72 -4.50 -2.94
N VAL A 16 11.74 -3.16 -3.03
CA VAL A 16 10.51 -2.36 -2.91
C VAL A 16 9.60 -2.48 -4.13
N ALA A 17 10.14 -2.77 -5.33
CA ALA A 17 9.33 -3.09 -6.50
C ALA A 17 8.58 -4.42 -6.31
N LEU A 18 9.24 -5.43 -5.72
CA LEU A 18 8.60 -6.70 -5.38
C LEU A 18 7.53 -6.52 -4.30
N VAL A 19 7.76 -5.68 -3.29
CA VAL A 19 6.73 -5.32 -2.28
C VAL A 19 5.46 -4.83 -2.97
N VAL A 20 5.58 -3.78 -3.80
CA VAL A 20 4.42 -3.19 -4.49
C VAL A 20 3.76 -4.22 -5.41
N GLY A 21 4.54 -5.05 -6.11
CA GLY A 21 4.02 -6.11 -6.97
C GLY A 21 3.19 -7.15 -6.20
N VAL A 22 3.68 -7.59 -5.04
CA VAL A 22 2.96 -8.54 -4.18
C VAL A 22 1.68 -7.91 -3.62
N GLU A 23 1.74 -6.67 -3.14
CA GLU A 23 0.58 -5.99 -2.57
C GLU A 23 -0.52 -5.74 -3.61
N LEU A 24 -0.17 -5.28 -4.82
CA LEU A 24 -1.13 -5.12 -5.91
C LEU A 24 -1.70 -6.46 -6.41
N GLY A 25 -0.92 -7.53 -6.32
CA GLY A 25 -1.34 -8.89 -6.67
C GLY A 25 -2.13 -9.61 -5.58
N ALA A 26 -2.18 -9.08 -4.36
CA ALA A 26 -2.71 -9.78 -3.19
C ALA A 26 -4.16 -10.26 -3.38
N ALA A 27 -5.03 -9.42 -3.97
CA ALA A 27 -6.42 -9.78 -4.21
C ALA A 27 -6.59 -11.01 -5.12
N ALA A 28 -5.66 -11.21 -6.07
CA ALA A 28 -5.66 -12.39 -6.94
C ALA A 28 -5.03 -13.62 -6.28
N LEU A 29 -4.24 -13.42 -5.21
CA LEU A 29 -3.55 -14.50 -4.48
C LEU A 29 -4.38 -15.01 -3.30
N THR A 30 -5.23 -14.19 -2.70
CA THR A 30 -6.06 -14.56 -1.53
C THR A 30 -7.55 -14.63 -1.82
N GLY A 31 -8.04 -14.07 -2.93
CA GLY A 31 -9.46 -14.11 -3.29
C GLY A 31 -9.83 -15.30 -4.16
N GLY A 32 -11.05 -15.82 -3.97
CA GLY A 32 -11.62 -16.83 -4.87
C GLY A 32 -11.37 -18.30 -4.50
N GLY A 33 -10.76 -18.56 -3.34
CA GLY A 33 -10.58 -19.90 -2.80
C GLY A 33 -11.90 -20.59 -2.44
N ASP A 34 -11.92 -21.93 -2.43
CA ASP A 34 -13.10 -22.70 -2.01
C ASP A 34 -13.18 -22.79 -0.48
N ALA A 35 -14.19 -22.14 0.09
CA ALA A 35 -14.50 -22.17 1.52
C ALA A 35 -15.48 -23.29 1.92
N SER A 36 -15.96 -24.11 0.96
CA SER A 36 -16.97 -25.15 1.21
C SER A 36 -16.51 -26.19 2.25
N GLY A 37 -15.22 -26.54 2.24
CA GLY A 37 -14.62 -27.44 3.24
C GLY A 37 -14.68 -26.87 4.65
N ALA A 38 -14.26 -25.63 4.84
CA ALA A 38 -14.31 -24.95 6.14
C ALA A 38 -15.74 -24.80 6.67
N LEU A 39 -16.71 -24.54 5.79
CA LEU A 39 -18.13 -24.50 6.15
C LEU A 39 -18.64 -25.88 6.61
N ARG A 40 -18.31 -26.95 5.89
CA ARG A 40 -18.69 -28.33 6.27
C ARG A 40 -18.10 -28.74 7.61
N ASP A 41 -16.83 -28.44 7.85
CA ASP A 41 -16.17 -28.74 9.13
C ASP A 41 -16.84 -28.01 10.31
N ASN A 42 -17.19 -26.73 10.14
CA ASN A 42 -17.88 -25.96 11.17
C ASN A 42 -19.30 -26.47 11.42
N ALA A 43 -20.04 -26.83 10.38
CA ALA A 43 -21.38 -27.39 10.53
C ALA A 43 -21.36 -28.76 11.21
N GLY A 44 -20.40 -29.63 10.86
CA GLY A 44 -20.20 -30.93 11.51
C GLY A 44 -19.93 -30.79 13.01
N ARG A 45 -19.13 -29.80 13.43
CA ARG A 45 -18.88 -29.51 14.85
C ARG A 45 -20.13 -29.07 15.61
N LEU A 46 -21.09 -28.48 14.92
CA LEU A 46 -22.37 -28.03 15.49
C LEU A 46 -23.46 -29.10 15.37
N GLY A 47 -23.16 -30.28 14.82
CA GLY A 47 -24.14 -31.34 14.59
C GLY A 47 -25.17 -30.99 13.51
N VAL A 48 -24.84 -30.06 12.62
CA VAL A 48 -25.73 -29.63 11.52
C VAL A 48 -25.33 -30.36 10.25
N GLU A 49 -26.24 -31.18 9.72
CA GLU A 49 -26.09 -31.77 8.39
C GLU A 49 -26.38 -30.71 7.33
N LEU A 50 -25.36 -30.40 6.53
CA LEU A 50 -25.54 -29.56 5.35
C LEU A 50 -25.94 -30.43 4.16
N GLY A 51 -26.91 -29.97 3.38
CA GLY A 51 -27.21 -30.52 2.05
C GLY A 51 -26.10 -30.21 1.04
N ASP A 52 -26.41 -30.28 -0.25
CA ASP A 52 -25.45 -29.89 -1.29
C ASP A 52 -25.13 -28.39 -1.17
N VAL A 53 -23.92 -28.10 -0.69
CA VAL A 53 -23.44 -26.73 -0.43
C VAL A 53 -22.96 -26.16 -1.76
N GLY A 54 -23.60 -25.11 -2.24
CA GLY A 54 -23.11 -24.35 -3.40
C GLY A 54 -21.69 -23.83 -3.17
N ALA A 55 -20.97 -23.49 -4.24
CA ALA A 55 -19.59 -23.00 -4.13
C ALA A 55 -19.53 -21.73 -3.25
N VAL A 56 -19.01 -21.87 -2.03
CA VAL A 56 -18.73 -20.74 -1.13
C VAL A 56 -17.32 -20.29 -1.44
N SER A 57 -17.17 -19.02 -1.80
CA SER A 57 -15.87 -18.44 -2.15
C SER A 57 -15.32 -17.61 -0.99
N GLU A 58 -14.02 -17.65 -0.82
CA GLU A 58 -13.31 -16.72 0.06
C GLU A 58 -13.30 -15.30 -0.54
N PRO A 59 -13.60 -14.26 0.25
CA PRO A 59 -13.51 -12.88 -0.18
C PRO A 59 -12.05 -12.45 -0.34
N ALA A 60 -11.77 -11.62 -1.34
CA ALA A 60 -10.46 -10.98 -1.47
C ALA A 60 -10.31 -9.86 -0.42
N GLY A 61 -9.29 -9.95 0.43
CA GLY A 61 -8.94 -8.86 1.34
C GLY A 61 -8.42 -7.63 0.59
N ARG A 62 -8.83 -6.45 1.04
CA ARG A 62 -8.44 -5.14 0.46
C ARG A 62 -7.30 -4.48 1.22
N GLY A 63 -7.13 -4.77 2.51
CA GLY A 63 -6.15 -4.11 3.37
C GLY A 63 -4.73 -4.20 2.81
N ILE A 64 -4.32 -5.39 2.36
CA ILE A 64 -3.00 -5.62 1.76
C ILE A 64 -2.83 -4.80 0.48
N GLY A 65 -3.84 -4.80 -0.40
CA GLY A 65 -3.81 -4.02 -1.64
C GLY A 65 -3.69 -2.51 -1.41
N HIS A 66 -4.23 -1.98 -0.31
CA HIS A 66 -4.15 -0.56 0.02
C HIS A 66 -2.81 -0.14 0.62
N LEU A 67 -2.02 -1.08 1.16
CA LEU A 67 -0.63 -0.80 1.55
C LEU A 67 0.21 -0.35 0.35
N ALA A 68 -0.12 -0.81 -0.86
CA ALA A 68 0.55 -0.42 -2.10
C ALA A 68 0.51 1.09 -2.36
N LEU A 69 -0.51 1.79 -1.86
CA LEU A 69 -0.61 3.26 -1.97
C LEU A 69 0.48 3.98 -1.19
N ILE A 70 0.95 3.39 -0.09
CA ILE A 70 2.05 3.92 0.71
C ILE A 70 3.38 3.46 0.09
N ASP A 71 3.46 2.22 -0.35
CA ASP A 71 4.71 1.62 -0.81
C ASP A 71 5.14 2.07 -2.19
N VAL A 72 4.18 2.46 -3.03
CA VAL A 72 4.51 3.12 -4.29
C VAL A 72 5.24 4.44 -4.06
N VAL A 73 5.05 5.10 -2.91
CA VAL A 73 5.86 6.28 -2.51
C VAL A 73 7.29 5.89 -2.17
N ALA A 74 7.49 4.75 -1.48
CA ALA A 74 8.81 4.20 -1.19
C ALA A 74 9.55 3.77 -2.46
N LEU A 75 8.83 3.12 -3.38
CA LEU A 75 9.33 2.77 -4.71
C LEU A 75 9.70 4.02 -5.51
N TRP A 76 8.82 5.01 -5.57
CA TRP A 76 9.07 6.28 -6.24
C TRP A 76 10.32 6.98 -5.70
N THR A 77 10.41 7.12 -4.38
CA THR A 77 11.53 7.80 -3.70
C THR A 77 12.85 7.06 -3.95
N THR A 78 12.84 5.73 -3.85
CA THR A 78 14.02 4.90 -4.13
C THR A 78 14.42 4.96 -5.61
N GLY A 79 13.43 4.98 -6.51
CA GLY A 79 13.61 5.14 -7.95
C GLY A 79 14.27 6.47 -8.31
N LEU A 80 13.85 7.56 -7.67
CA LEU A 80 14.49 8.87 -7.85
C LEU A 80 15.96 8.88 -7.40
N PHE A 81 16.30 8.19 -6.30
CA PHE A 81 17.70 8.02 -5.91
C PHE A 81 18.49 7.20 -6.93
N CYS A 82 17.91 6.15 -7.51
CA CYS A 82 18.57 5.39 -8.57
C CYS A 82 18.75 6.21 -9.84
N LEU A 83 17.75 7.01 -10.22
CA LEU A 83 17.79 7.88 -11.40
C LEU A 83 18.92 8.92 -11.32
N SER A 84 19.26 9.36 -10.10
CA SER A 84 20.40 10.26 -9.86
C SER A 84 21.77 9.68 -10.28
N LEU A 85 21.87 8.35 -10.41
CA LEU A 85 23.11 7.70 -10.85
C LEU A 85 23.37 7.86 -12.35
N VAL A 86 22.32 8.17 -13.12
CA VAL A 86 22.36 8.22 -14.60
C VAL A 86 22.20 9.65 -15.10
N LEU A 87 21.40 10.48 -14.43
CA LEU A 87 21.12 11.84 -14.88
C LEU A 87 22.14 12.87 -14.37
N PRO A 88 22.56 13.84 -15.21
CA PRO A 88 23.32 14.99 -14.76
C PRO A 88 22.54 15.86 -13.75
N ASP A 89 23.22 16.39 -12.73
CA ASP A 89 22.63 17.15 -11.61
C ASP A 89 21.69 18.31 -12.05
N ARG A 90 22.00 18.93 -13.20
CA ARG A 90 21.21 20.06 -13.75
C ARG A 90 19.82 19.63 -14.23
N VAL A 91 19.72 18.43 -14.78
CA VAL A 91 18.48 17.86 -15.33
C VAL A 91 17.69 17.19 -14.23
N GLN A 92 18.38 16.52 -13.30
CA GLN A 92 17.78 15.77 -12.21
C GLN A 92 16.81 16.62 -11.39
N GLY A 93 17.22 17.81 -10.92
CA GLY A 93 16.36 18.63 -10.07
C GLY A 93 15.08 19.14 -10.76
N ARG A 94 15.11 19.34 -12.09
CA ARG A 94 13.93 19.80 -12.85
C ARG A 94 12.98 18.64 -13.14
N VAL A 95 13.51 17.55 -13.66
CA VAL A 95 12.73 16.36 -14.00
C VAL A 95 12.12 15.76 -12.74
N GLN A 96 12.89 15.64 -11.65
CA GLN A 96 12.39 15.14 -10.37
C GLN A 96 11.23 15.96 -9.83
N GLY A 97 11.30 17.30 -9.93
CA GLY A 97 10.22 18.18 -9.46
C GLY A 97 8.91 17.97 -10.21
N VAL A 98 8.96 18.01 -11.54
CA VAL A 98 7.78 17.81 -12.40
C VAL A 98 7.24 16.39 -12.26
N ALA A 99 8.12 15.39 -12.25
CA ALA A 99 7.73 14.00 -12.09
C ALA A 99 7.07 13.76 -10.73
N THR A 100 7.60 14.34 -9.65
CA THR A 100 7.01 14.22 -8.30
C THR A 100 5.67 14.94 -8.21
N LEU A 101 5.50 16.09 -8.88
CA LEU A 101 4.20 16.76 -8.98
C LEU A 101 3.16 15.84 -9.63
N VAL A 102 3.45 15.30 -10.82
CA VAL A 102 2.54 14.39 -11.53
C VAL A 102 2.23 13.16 -10.67
N PHE A 103 3.26 12.52 -10.12
CA PHE A 103 3.10 11.37 -9.23
C PHE A 103 2.21 11.69 -8.01
N SER A 104 2.41 12.85 -7.36
CA SER A 104 1.60 13.25 -6.21
C SER A 104 0.14 13.50 -6.55
N ILE A 105 -0.16 14.06 -7.73
CA ILE A 105 -1.54 14.25 -8.21
C ILE A 105 -2.19 12.89 -8.49
N VAL A 106 -1.49 11.99 -9.18
CA VAL A 106 -1.99 10.64 -9.46
C VAL A 106 -2.26 9.89 -8.15
N LEU A 107 -1.30 9.93 -7.22
CA LEU A 107 -1.45 9.29 -5.91
C LEU A 107 -2.64 9.86 -5.13
N LEU A 108 -2.84 11.19 -5.16
CA LEU A 108 -3.97 11.85 -4.50
C LEU A 108 -5.29 11.37 -5.09
N LEU A 109 -5.43 11.36 -6.42
CA LEU A 109 -6.66 10.94 -7.10
C LEU A 109 -6.95 9.45 -6.86
N VAL A 110 -5.95 8.57 -7.03
CA VAL A 110 -6.11 7.13 -6.82
C VAL A 110 -6.46 6.83 -5.37
N SER A 111 -5.76 7.44 -4.41
CA SER A 111 -6.04 7.24 -2.97
C SER A 111 -7.43 7.73 -2.60
N LEU A 112 -7.91 8.85 -3.18
CA LEU A 112 -9.25 9.36 -2.95
C LEU A 112 -10.33 8.40 -3.48
N VAL A 113 -10.15 7.89 -4.70
CA VAL A 113 -11.10 6.92 -5.30
C VAL A 113 -11.14 5.65 -4.46
N LEU A 114 -9.99 5.08 -4.11
CA LEU A 114 -9.93 3.85 -3.31
C LEU A 114 -10.45 4.06 -1.89
N LEU A 115 -10.24 5.23 -1.28
CA LEU A 115 -10.85 5.59 0.00
C LEU A 115 -12.38 5.53 -0.07
N ILE A 116 -12.97 6.10 -1.13
CA ILE A 116 -14.44 6.08 -1.31
C ILE A 116 -14.92 4.64 -1.48
N VAL A 117 -14.24 3.83 -2.30
CA VAL A 117 -14.61 2.42 -2.50
C VAL A 117 -14.57 1.64 -1.19
N ALA A 118 -13.46 1.71 -0.46
CA ALA A 118 -13.30 1.02 0.82
C ALA A 118 -14.31 1.51 1.88
N PHE A 119 -14.61 2.81 1.91
CA PHE A 119 -15.59 3.37 2.83
C PHE A 119 -17.03 2.89 2.54
N VAL A 120 -17.40 2.84 1.26
CA VAL A 120 -18.72 2.32 0.84
C VAL A 120 -18.85 0.85 1.20
N GLU A 121 -17.83 0.04 0.89
CA GLU A 121 -17.82 -1.39 1.20
C GLU A 121 -17.91 -1.65 2.71
N LEU A 122 -17.09 -0.96 3.52
CA LEU A 122 -17.14 -1.01 4.97
C LEU A 122 -18.54 -0.67 5.52
N THR A 123 -19.18 0.38 4.98
CA THR A 123 -20.52 0.79 5.40
C THR A 123 -21.57 -0.29 5.09
N VAL A 124 -21.48 -0.92 3.91
CA VAL A 124 -22.34 -2.03 3.52
C VAL A 124 -22.12 -3.24 4.43
N MET A 125 -20.87 -3.62 4.69
CA MET A 125 -20.52 -4.75 5.55
C MET A 125 -21.05 -4.57 6.97
N VAL A 126 -20.81 -3.40 7.57
CA VAL A 126 -21.29 -3.09 8.92
C VAL A 126 -22.82 -3.07 8.96
N SER A 127 -23.46 -2.47 7.96
CA SER A 127 -24.93 -2.38 7.87
C SER A 127 -25.58 -3.76 7.74
N LEU A 128 -25.00 -4.65 6.92
CA LEU A 128 -25.47 -6.03 6.79
C LEU A 128 -25.25 -6.80 8.10
N PHE A 129 -24.05 -6.71 8.70
CA PHE A 129 -23.76 -7.40 9.95
C PHE A 129 -24.72 -7.01 11.09
N LEU A 130 -25.08 -5.71 11.19
CA LEU A 130 -25.99 -5.17 12.21
C LEU A 130 -27.49 -5.32 11.88
N ALA A 131 -27.86 -5.96 10.76
CA ALA A 131 -29.25 -6.19 10.39
C ALA A 131 -29.70 -7.66 10.58
N PRO A 132 -29.79 -8.19 11.83
CA PRO A 132 -30.39 -9.49 12.08
C PRO A 132 -31.86 -9.58 11.64
N PRO A 133 -32.33 -10.75 11.16
CA PRO A 133 -31.53 -11.95 10.89
C PRO A 133 -30.93 -11.98 9.48
N PHE A 134 -31.61 -11.41 8.49
CA PHE A 134 -31.29 -11.63 7.07
C PHE A 134 -30.02 -10.89 6.60
N GLY A 135 -29.77 -9.68 7.10
CA GLY A 135 -28.56 -8.94 6.75
C GLY A 135 -27.31 -9.63 7.28
N THR A 136 -27.36 -10.13 8.51
CA THR A 136 -26.23 -10.85 9.11
C THR A 136 -25.94 -12.13 8.33
N LEU A 137 -26.97 -12.85 7.86
CA LEU A 137 -26.78 -14.01 6.99
C LEU A 137 -26.15 -13.64 5.64
N ALA A 138 -26.58 -12.53 5.03
CA ALA A 138 -25.97 -12.04 3.79
C ALA A 138 -24.50 -11.65 3.99
N TYR A 139 -24.17 -10.99 5.10
CA TYR A 139 -22.78 -10.68 5.46
C TYR A 139 -21.94 -11.95 5.59
N LEU A 140 -22.42 -12.95 6.35
CA LEU A 140 -21.71 -14.20 6.57
C LEU A 140 -21.51 -14.99 5.28
N ALA A 141 -22.49 -14.96 4.38
CA ALA A 141 -22.42 -15.64 3.10
C ALA A 141 -21.34 -15.06 2.17
N VAL A 142 -21.07 -13.75 2.23
CA VAL A 142 -20.12 -13.07 1.33
C VAL A 142 -18.74 -12.89 1.98
N TRP A 143 -18.68 -12.53 3.27
CA TRP A 143 -17.44 -12.15 3.95
C TRP A 143 -17.10 -13.01 5.17
N GLY A 144 -17.90 -14.02 5.50
CA GLY A 144 -17.72 -14.83 6.71
C GLY A 144 -16.49 -15.74 6.72
N PHE A 145 -15.89 -16.00 5.55
CA PHE A 145 -14.79 -16.95 5.35
C PHE A 145 -13.50 -16.26 4.90
N PHE A 146 -13.00 -15.30 5.67
CA PHE A 146 -11.75 -14.60 5.33
C PHE A 146 -10.53 -15.53 5.46
N PRO A 147 -9.62 -15.57 4.46
CA PRO A 147 -8.43 -16.42 4.48
C PRO A 147 -7.30 -15.80 5.31
N VAL A 148 -7.46 -15.79 6.65
CA VAL A 148 -6.52 -15.18 7.60
C VAL A 148 -5.11 -15.77 7.46
N GLY A 149 -5.01 -17.09 7.20
CA GLY A 149 -3.73 -17.78 7.04
C GLY A 149 -2.94 -17.27 5.85
N ASP A 150 -3.56 -17.22 4.67
CA ASP A 150 -2.91 -16.76 3.44
C ASP A 150 -2.58 -15.27 3.50
N ALA A 151 -3.49 -14.47 4.08
CA ALA A 151 -3.24 -13.05 4.34
C ALA A 151 -2.01 -12.84 5.26
N ALA A 152 -1.87 -13.65 6.32
CA ALA A 152 -0.72 -13.59 7.23
C ALA A 152 0.59 -13.98 6.55
N VAL A 153 0.57 -14.99 5.67
CA VAL A 153 1.77 -15.39 4.89
C VAL A 153 2.20 -14.26 3.96
N LEU A 154 1.26 -13.66 3.22
CA LEU A 154 1.55 -12.53 2.33
C LEU A 154 2.07 -11.32 3.10
N LEU A 155 1.44 -10.95 4.22
CA LEU A 155 1.90 -9.85 5.06
C LEU A 155 3.29 -10.11 5.67
N GLY A 156 3.58 -11.35 6.07
CA GLY A 156 4.91 -11.75 6.52
C GLY A 156 5.97 -11.58 5.43
N LEU A 157 5.66 -11.99 4.19
CA LEU A 157 6.54 -11.79 3.04
C LEU A 157 6.76 -10.30 2.73
N VAL A 158 5.68 -9.53 2.69
CA VAL A 158 5.71 -8.07 2.45
C VAL A 158 6.56 -7.37 3.53
N LEU A 159 6.36 -7.71 4.80
CA LEU A 159 7.14 -7.15 5.91
C LEU A 159 8.63 -7.51 5.79
N LEU A 160 8.95 -8.77 5.47
CA LEU A 160 10.33 -9.20 5.25
C LEU A 160 10.99 -8.39 4.12
N LEU A 161 10.31 -8.25 2.99
CA LEU A 161 10.81 -7.47 1.85
C LEU A 161 11.02 -5.99 2.21
N LYS A 162 10.14 -5.39 3.02
CA LYS A 162 10.30 -4.02 3.54
C LYS A 162 11.52 -3.88 4.45
N LEU A 163 11.76 -4.86 5.33
CA LEU A 163 12.94 -4.88 6.19
C LEU A 163 14.22 -5.04 5.35
N VAL A 164 14.20 -5.89 4.33
CA VAL A 164 15.30 -6.05 3.38
C VAL A 164 15.55 -4.73 2.63
N TRP A 165 14.52 -4.08 2.10
CA TRP A 165 14.63 -2.77 1.46
C TRP A 165 15.26 -1.72 2.40
N ALA A 166 14.75 -1.61 3.62
CA ALA A 166 15.27 -0.66 4.61
C ALA A 166 16.75 -0.98 4.96
N GLY A 167 17.08 -2.24 5.21
CA GLY A 167 18.45 -2.69 5.48
C GLY A 167 19.41 -2.42 4.32
N LEU A 168 18.98 -2.66 3.08
CA LEU A 168 19.75 -2.39 1.88
C LEU A 168 19.98 -0.88 1.66
N LEU A 169 18.98 -0.03 1.95
CA LEU A 169 19.18 1.42 1.92
C LEU A 169 20.26 1.87 2.92
N LEU A 170 20.22 1.34 4.15
CA LEU A 170 21.25 1.63 5.16
C LEU A 170 22.63 1.15 4.74
N ALA A 171 22.72 -0.05 4.16
CA ALA A 171 23.95 -0.61 3.62
C ALA A 171 24.47 0.19 2.41
N ALA A 172 23.59 0.78 1.60
CA ALA A 172 23.94 1.59 0.45
C ALA A 172 24.59 2.92 0.86
N GLN A 173 24.00 3.62 1.83
CA GLN A 173 24.54 4.87 2.38
C GLN A 173 23.91 5.21 3.76
N PRO A 174 24.67 5.19 4.88
CA PRO A 174 24.15 5.51 6.21
C PRO A 174 23.56 6.92 6.35
N ARG A 175 23.96 7.86 5.48
CA ARG A 175 23.41 9.22 5.45
C ARG A 175 21.92 9.26 5.13
N PHE A 176 21.34 8.19 4.58
CA PHE A 176 19.90 8.10 4.37
C PHE A 176 19.10 8.19 5.68
N LEU A 177 19.67 7.80 6.84
CA LEU A 177 19.06 8.03 8.16
C LEU A 177 18.92 9.50 8.53
N ARG A 178 19.68 10.40 7.89
CA ARG A 178 19.55 11.85 8.11
C ARG A 178 18.38 12.45 7.33
N ASN A 179 17.87 11.74 6.32
CA ASN A 179 16.71 12.18 5.56
C ASN A 179 15.43 11.83 6.33
N LYS A 180 14.90 12.82 7.06
CA LYS A 180 13.68 12.66 7.87
C LYS A 180 12.48 12.17 7.06
N GLY A 181 12.36 12.58 5.79
CA GLY A 181 11.28 12.14 4.92
C GLY A 181 11.36 10.64 4.60
N LEU A 182 12.56 10.16 4.25
CA LEU A 182 12.79 8.74 3.97
C LEU A 182 12.61 7.88 5.23
N VAL A 183 13.11 8.34 6.38
CA VAL A 183 12.93 7.64 7.66
C VAL A 183 11.45 7.58 8.05
N ALA A 184 10.72 8.69 7.94
CA ALA A 184 9.29 8.71 8.20
C ALA A 184 8.54 7.75 7.26
N LEU A 185 8.87 7.75 5.96
CA LEU A 185 8.26 6.85 4.98
C LEU A 185 8.51 5.38 5.31
N ALA A 186 9.76 5.03 5.64
CA ALA A 186 10.14 3.68 6.02
C ALA A 186 9.40 3.22 7.29
N LEU A 187 9.26 4.10 8.28
CA LEU A 187 8.50 3.80 9.48
C LEU A 187 7.00 3.65 9.20
N THR A 188 6.42 4.52 8.36
CA THR A 188 4.99 4.44 8.01
C THR A 188 4.66 3.13 7.31
N THR A 189 5.43 2.72 6.30
CA THR A 189 5.16 1.46 5.59
C THR A 189 5.28 0.24 6.52
N LEU A 190 6.33 0.20 7.35
CA LEU A 190 6.51 -0.89 8.31
C LEU A 190 5.38 -0.92 9.34
N LEU A 191 5.02 0.24 9.89
CA LEU A 191 3.96 0.35 10.90
C LEU A 191 2.60 -0.05 10.33
N CYS A 192 2.24 0.40 9.13
CA CYS A 192 0.97 0.02 8.49
C CYS A 192 0.89 -1.50 8.24
N THR A 193 2.01 -2.12 7.82
CA THR A 193 2.07 -3.58 7.61
C THR A 193 1.86 -4.34 8.92
N VAL A 194 2.58 -3.95 9.98
CA VAL A 194 2.45 -4.56 11.32
C VAL A 194 1.06 -4.30 11.90
N ALA A 195 0.51 -3.11 11.71
CA ALA A 195 -0.84 -2.77 12.15
C ALA A 195 -1.88 -3.64 11.46
N LEU A 196 -1.78 -3.88 10.15
CA LEU A 196 -2.72 -4.76 9.45
C LEU A 196 -2.64 -6.19 9.97
N GLN A 197 -1.42 -6.73 10.12
CA GLN A 197 -1.21 -8.07 10.68
C GLN A 197 -1.83 -8.20 12.07
N PHE A 198 -1.70 -7.15 12.90
CA PHE A 198 -2.30 -7.12 14.22
C PHE A 198 -3.84 -7.07 14.16
N LEU A 199 -4.41 -6.27 13.25
CA LEU A 199 -5.87 -6.19 13.05
C LEU A 199 -6.46 -7.54 12.65
N HIS A 200 -5.81 -8.29 11.76
CA HIS A 200 -6.25 -9.63 11.36
C HIS A 200 -6.21 -10.65 12.52
N GLY A 201 -5.32 -10.46 13.49
CA GLY A 201 -5.19 -11.35 14.66
C GLY A 201 -6.03 -10.95 15.89
N LEU A 202 -6.68 -9.79 15.88
CA LEU A 202 -7.35 -9.23 17.06
C LEU A 202 -8.77 -9.78 17.28
N VAL A 203 -9.49 -10.05 16.20
CA VAL A 203 -10.93 -10.36 16.22
C VAL A 203 -11.22 -11.78 15.72
N PRO A 204 -12.37 -12.37 16.08
CA PRO A 204 -12.83 -13.62 15.49
C PRO A 204 -12.91 -13.52 13.96
N VAL A 205 -12.67 -14.64 13.26
CA VAL A 205 -12.59 -14.73 11.79
C VAL A 205 -13.73 -13.99 11.07
N ILE A 206 -14.95 -14.10 11.59
CA ILE A 206 -16.15 -13.46 11.04
C ILE A 206 -16.03 -11.93 10.96
N LEU A 207 -15.31 -11.29 11.88
CA LEU A 207 -15.14 -9.83 11.92
C LEU A 207 -13.85 -9.37 11.23
N VAL A 208 -12.97 -10.29 10.81
CA VAL A 208 -11.68 -9.93 10.21
C VAL A 208 -11.87 -9.16 8.91
N SER A 209 -12.85 -9.53 8.08
CA SER A 209 -13.15 -8.82 6.83
C SER A 209 -13.50 -7.34 7.06
N ILE A 210 -14.25 -7.02 8.12
CA ILE A 210 -14.55 -5.62 8.49
C ILE A 210 -13.28 -4.89 8.93
N LEU A 211 -12.40 -5.54 9.71
CA LEU A 211 -11.15 -4.91 10.15
C LEU A 211 -10.13 -4.75 9.02
N ASP A 212 -10.13 -5.66 8.04
CA ASP A 212 -9.31 -5.54 6.84
C ASP A 212 -9.70 -4.29 6.03
N ASP A 213 -11.00 -4.08 5.81
CA ASP A 213 -11.53 -2.89 5.13
C ASP A 213 -11.34 -1.60 5.94
N LEU A 214 -11.46 -1.67 7.27
CA LEU A 214 -11.09 -0.56 8.14
C LEU A 214 -9.60 -0.20 7.98
N GLY A 215 -8.73 -1.20 7.89
CA GLY A 215 -7.32 -1.03 7.57
C GLY A 215 -7.13 -0.34 6.21
N ALA A 216 -7.83 -0.79 5.18
CA ALA A 216 -7.80 -0.20 3.85
C ALA A 216 -8.17 1.30 3.85
N VAL A 217 -9.25 1.68 4.57
CA VAL A 217 -9.65 3.08 4.76
C VAL A 217 -8.54 3.89 5.41
N VAL A 218 -7.97 3.39 6.52
CA VAL A 218 -6.88 4.08 7.24
C VAL A 218 -5.65 4.24 6.33
N PHE A 219 -5.27 3.22 5.56
CA PHE A 219 -4.11 3.30 4.68
C PHE A 219 -4.32 4.25 3.51
N ALA A 220 -5.53 4.33 2.94
CA ALA A 220 -5.86 5.33 1.93
C ALA A 220 -5.75 6.76 2.50
N VAL A 221 -6.18 7.00 3.74
CA VAL A 221 -5.98 8.30 4.42
C VAL A 221 -4.51 8.60 4.62
N VAL A 222 -3.71 7.63 5.08
CA VAL A 222 -2.26 7.79 5.24
C VAL A 222 -1.59 8.11 3.90
N ALA A 223 -1.99 7.44 2.82
CA ALA A 223 -1.51 7.71 1.47
C ALA A 223 -1.90 9.11 0.97
N LEU A 224 -3.11 9.59 1.27
CA LEU A 224 -3.53 10.97 0.98
C LEU A 224 -2.64 11.99 1.70
N ILE A 225 -2.30 11.75 2.96
CA ILE A 225 -1.37 12.60 3.71
C ILE A 225 0.00 12.64 3.01
N TRP A 226 0.53 11.49 2.60
CA TRP A 226 1.78 11.43 1.84
C TRP A 226 1.69 12.14 0.48
N ALA A 227 0.59 11.98 -0.25
CA ALA A 227 0.36 12.68 -1.51
C ALA A 227 0.40 14.20 -1.33
N LEU A 228 -0.23 14.72 -0.27
CA LEU A 228 -0.18 16.14 0.08
C LEU A 228 1.23 16.61 0.45
N VAL A 229 1.97 15.81 1.24
CA VAL A 229 3.37 16.12 1.60
C VAL A 229 4.24 16.20 0.34
N LEU A 230 4.10 15.26 -0.61
CA LEU A 230 4.83 15.27 -1.87
C LEU A 230 4.43 16.43 -2.77
N LEU A 231 3.13 16.73 -2.83
CA LEU A 231 2.58 17.84 -3.61
C LEU A 231 3.16 19.17 -3.13
N ILE A 232 3.13 19.42 -1.82
CA ILE A 232 3.75 20.61 -1.20
C ILE A 232 5.26 20.62 -1.45
N GLY A 233 5.92 19.46 -1.31
CA GLY A 233 7.35 19.30 -1.57
C GLY A 233 7.77 19.60 -3.01
N SER A 234 6.86 19.52 -3.97
CA SER A 234 7.13 19.81 -5.38
C SER A 234 7.15 21.32 -5.72
N ILE A 235 6.53 22.17 -4.89
CA ILE A 235 6.39 23.62 -5.12
C ILE A 235 7.74 24.33 -5.38
N PRO A 236 8.81 24.12 -4.59
CA PRO A 236 10.08 24.80 -4.82
C PRO A 236 10.69 24.49 -6.19
N ALA A 237 10.51 23.26 -6.67
CA ALA A 237 11.00 22.85 -7.98
C ALA A 237 10.23 23.54 -9.12
N ILE A 238 8.91 23.71 -8.96
CA ILE A 238 8.07 24.47 -9.90
C ILE A 238 8.51 25.93 -9.96
N VAL A 239 8.69 26.58 -8.80
CA VAL A 239 9.16 27.97 -8.73
C VAL A 239 10.52 28.14 -9.43
N LYS A 240 11.44 27.19 -9.20
CA LYS A 240 12.75 27.19 -9.86
C LYS A 240 12.64 27.02 -11.38
N ALA A 241 11.75 26.14 -11.85
CA ALA A 241 11.52 25.95 -13.28
C ALA A 241 10.99 27.25 -13.94
N ILE A 242 9.96 27.87 -13.35
CA ILE A 242 9.36 29.11 -13.85
C ILE A 242 10.39 30.26 -13.90
N ARG A 243 11.17 30.44 -12.82
CA ARG A 243 12.21 31.50 -12.78
C ARG A 243 13.25 31.34 -13.88
N THR A 244 13.63 30.11 -14.23
CA THR A 244 14.61 29.89 -15.31
C THR A 244 14.04 30.11 -16.71
N THR A 245 12.73 29.91 -16.91
CA THR A 245 12.06 30.25 -18.17
C THR A 245 11.97 31.77 -18.36
N ALA A 246 11.62 32.50 -17.29
CA ALA A 246 11.54 33.96 -17.32
C ALA A 246 12.89 34.63 -17.67
N THR A 247 14.01 34.14 -17.13
CA THR A 247 15.35 34.69 -17.44
C THR A 247 15.83 34.35 -18.84
N THR A 248 15.39 33.23 -19.41
CA THR A 248 15.74 32.83 -20.79
C THR A 248 14.95 33.64 -21.82
N SER A 249 13.65 33.87 -21.58
CA SER A 249 12.79 34.68 -22.44
C SER A 249 13.22 36.15 -22.51
N GLY A 250 13.86 36.69 -21.47
CA GLY A 250 14.40 38.05 -21.47
C GLY A 250 15.69 38.22 -22.29
N ARG A 251 16.38 37.13 -22.64
CA ARG A 251 17.63 37.16 -23.42
C ARG A 251 17.43 37.09 -24.94
N THR A 252 16.23 36.73 -25.39
CA THR A 252 15.85 36.66 -26.81
C THR A 252 15.21 37.97 -27.33
N VAL A 253 15.00 38.96 -26.46
CA VAL A 253 14.39 40.27 -26.79
C VAL A 253 15.43 41.41 -26.79
N ARG A 254 16.73 41.09 -26.70
CA ARG A 254 17.85 42.02 -26.90
C ARG A 254 18.75 41.47 -27.98
#